data_AF-A0A968SVB4-F1
#
_entry.id   AF-A0A968SVB4-F1
#
_cell.length_a   1.000
_cell.length_b   1.000
_cell.length_c   1.000
_cell.angle_alpha   90.00
_cell.angle_beta   90.00
_cell.angle_gamma   90.00
#
_symmetry.space_group_name_H-M   'P 1'
#
loop_
_entity.id
_entity.type
_entity.pdbx_description
1 polymer ?
#
loop_
_entity_poly.entity_id
_entity_poly.type
_entity_poly.pdbx_seq_one_letter_code
_entity_poly.pdbx_strand_id
1 'polypeptide(L)'
;MATVDVRCLTLHADYVCGRSGVCCSTEWRISVGPEDMVRVEGALQDGRLPEAELRGKALDEIFRPDVRHPGLRIVDVSSGGCHFHGGSSCRIHDTAGEAALPDVCRIFPRLAVQHPRGTSVTLSHFCPTAAELLFREDKSDKDLLAVQRPGRSFSGKRELRGLDAREHLPPLLSPNRPMSWTAFEKWQSMALMHVASATRGPEAALSSLCDHTEELRRAASIDDALRRMKDRLASPEPVKVPKELGTFLRVFAWITELLERRTQKSSFTRTSLEPFVRRYYDSPGGPTRMRDDAVAAQDSLQRLSSPLRRYVAARLFASYHSYQGHGLRTSLLAVTLAHALVRTIFASDLRARGAEVPDRELLKTAFRVTDCLFLHDWSQAELARRLSAVESESPETVKELLYGA
;
A
#
# COMPACT_ATOMS: atom_id res chain seq x y z
N MET A 1 -25.43 -4.13 16.99
CA MET A 1 -24.36 -4.71 16.15
C MET A 1 -23.20 -5.11 17.05
N ALA A 2 -22.70 -6.33 16.94
CA ALA A 2 -21.49 -6.74 17.68
C ALA A 2 -20.31 -5.86 17.24
N THR A 3 -19.49 -5.40 18.19
CA THR A 3 -18.28 -4.65 17.87
C THR A 3 -17.30 -5.56 17.13
N VAL A 4 -16.98 -5.21 15.89
CA VAL A 4 -15.93 -5.92 15.14
C VAL A 4 -14.58 -5.54 15.74
N ASP A 5 -13.73 -6.52 16.06
CA ASP A 5 -12.37 -6.24 16.50
C ASP A 5 -11.57 -5.70 15.31
N VAL A 6 -11.14 -4.45 15.43
CA VAL A 6 -10.33 -3.77 14.43
C VAL A 6 -8.88 -3.70 14.90
N ARG A 7 -7.93 -3.97 14.01
CA ARG A 7 -6.49 -3.88 14.24
C ARG A 7 -5.83 -2.94 13.25
N CYS A 8 -4.89 -2.12 13.69
CA CYS A 8 -4.02 -1.34 12.81
C CYS A 8 -2.61 -1.21 13.38
N LEU A 9 -1.65 -0.71 12.59
CA LEU A 9 -0.35 -0.32 13.14
C LEU A 9 -0.51 0.87 14.11
N THR A 10 0.26 0.89 15.20
CA THR A 10 0.23 1.99 16.18
C THR A 10 0.41 3.36 15.53
N LEU A 11 1.26 3.47 14.51
CA LEU A 11 1.50 4.72 13.79
C LEU A 11 0.26 5.25 13.04
N HIS A 12 -0.65 4.34 12.67
CA HIS A 12 -1.91 4.67 11.98
C HIS A 12 -3.07 4.91 12.94
N ALA A 13 -2.95 4.53 14.21
CA ALA A 13 -4.06 4.50 15.16
C ALA A 13 -4.73 5.87 15.35
N ASP A 14 -3.96 6.95 15.21
CA ASP A 14 -4.45 8.33 15.37
C ASP A 14 -4.82 8.99 14.03
N TYR A 15 -4.91 8.24 12.92
CA TYR A 15 -5.16 8.83 11.60
C TYR A 15 -6.49 9.58 11.56
N VAL A 16 -6.44 10.85 11.17
CA VAL A 16 -7.60 11.67 10.86
C VAL A 16 -7.38 12.27 9.48
N CYS A 17 -8.43 12.34 8.67
CA CYS A 17 -8.34 12.97 7.35
C CYS A 17 -7.98 14.45 7.51
N GLY A 18 -6.80 14.84 7.00
CA GLY A 18 -6.32 16.23 7.03
C GLY A 18 -6.90 17.08 5.91
N ARG A 19 -7.94 16.61 5.21
CA ARG A 19 -8.61 17.30 4.10
C ARG A 19 -7.59 17.83 3.08
N SER A 20 -6.73 16.95 2.57
CA SER A 20 -5.66 17.35 1.64
C SER A 20 -6.11 17.52 0.20
N GLY A 21 -7.37 17.20 -0.13
CA GLY A 21 -7.93 17.31 -1.48
C GLY A 21 -7.42 16.28 -2.50
N VAL A 22 -6.27 15.62 -2.23
CA VAL A 22 -5.62 14.69 -3.18
C VAL A 22 -6.53 13.55 -3.68
N CYS A 23 -7.44 13.04 -2.84
CA CYS A 23 -8.40 12.02 -3.30
C CYS A 23 -9.49 12.56 -4.24
N CYS A 24 -9.69 13.87 -4.26
CA CYS A 24 -10.64 14.57 -5.12
C CYS A 24 -9.95 15.24 -6.31
N SER A 25 -8.69 15.64 -6.19
CA SER A 25 -7.91 16.30 -7.26
C SER A 25 -7.28 15.31 -8.24
N THR A 26 -7.54 14.02 -8.07
CA THR A 26 -6.98 12.95 -8.90
C THR A 26 -8.01 12.47 -9.89
N GLU A 27 -7.56 12.24 -11.13
CA GLU A 27 -8.42 11.84 -12.25
C GLU A 27 -8.81 10.35 -12.21
N TRP A 28 -8.79 9.72 -11.03
CA TRP A 28 -9.20 8.34 -10.90
C TRP A 28 -10.73 8.20 -11.00
N ARG A 29 -11.18 7.01 -11.39
CA ARG A 29 -12.61 6.71 -11.52
C ARG A 29 -13.22 6.48 -10.13
N ILE A 30 -13.90 7.48 -9.57
CA ILE A 30 -14.59 7.35 -8.29
C ILE A 30 -15.94 6.68 -8.51
N SER A 31 -16.01 5.38 -8.22
CA SER A 31 -17.25 4.60 -8.34
C SER A 31 -18.05 4.65 -7.05
N VAL A 32 -19.34 4.92 -7.14
CA VAL A 32 -20.28 5.00 -6.02
C VAL A 32 -21.45 4.04 -6.24
N GLY A 33 -21.92 3.42 -5.16
CA GLY A 33 -23.05 2.51 -5.18
C GLY A 33 -24.40 3.22 -4.93
N PRO A 34 -25.52 2.51 -5.07
CA PRO A 34 -26.85 3.07 -4.81
C PRO A 34 -27.03 3.61 -3.39
N GLU A 35 -26.49 2.90 -2.38
CA GLU A 35 -26.53 3.34 -0.97
C GLU A 35 -25.73 4.64 -0.74
N ASP A 36 -24.69 4.88 -1.53
CA ASP A 36 -23.93 6.14 -1.48
C ASP A 36 -24.78 7.30 -2.00
N MET A 37 -25.51 7.06 -3.09
CA MET A 37 -26.41 8.04 -3.70
C MET A 37 -27.51 8.45 -2.72
N VAL A 38 -28.18 7.48 -2.09
CA VAL A 38 -29.22 7.74 -1.07
C VAL A 38 -28.68 8.62 0.06
N ARG A 39 -27.42 8.43 0.47
CA ARG A 39 -26.82 9.24 1.55
C ARG A 39 -26.51 10.67 1.11
N VAL A 40 -26.02 10.87 -0.12
CA VAL A 40 -25.77 12.21 -0.66
C VAL A 40 -27.09 12.94 -0.93
N GLU A 41 -28.10 12.25 -1.48
CA GLU A 41 -29.46 12.76 -1.68
C GLU A 41 -30.12 13.15 -0.36
N GLY A 42 -30.05 12.29 0.65
CA GLY A 42 -30.57 12.61 1.98
C GLY A 42 -29.86 13.84 2.58
N ALA A 43 -28.55 14.00 2.36
CA ALA A 43 -27.85 15.20 2.80
C ALA A 43 -28.32 16.47 2.08
N LEU A 44 -28.69 16.39 0.79
CA LEU A 44 -29.30 17.50 0.05
C LEU A 44 -30.71 17.81 0.58
N GLN A 45 -31.55 16.79 0.73
CA GLN A 45 -32.94 16.92 1.18
C GLN A 45 -33.04 17.51 2.59
N ASP A 46 -32.14 17.11 3.49
CA ASP A 46 -32.09 17.64 4.86
C ASP A 46 -31.40 19.02 4.96
N GLY A 47 -30.93 19.59 3.84
CA GLY A 47 -30.24 20.87 3.80
C GLY A 47 -28.81 20.87 4.36
N ARG A 48 -28.24 19.70 4.71
CA ARG A 48 -26.86 19.57 5.19
C ARG A 48 -25.83 19.76 4.08
N LEU A 49 -26.18 19.39 2.84
CA LEU A 49 -25.42 19.70 1.63
C LEU A 49 -26.22 20.78 0.87
N PRO A 50 -25.74 22.03 0.78
CA PRO A 50 -26.46 23.07 0.06
C PRO A 50 -26.52 22.78 -1.46
N GLU A 51 -27.64 23.10 -2.12
CA GLU A 51 -27.77 22.94 -3.60
C GLU A 51 -26.70 23.72 -4.38
N ALA A 52 -26.21 24.84 -3.83
CA ALA A 52 -25.11 25.60 -4.41
C ALA A 52 -23.84 24.75 -4.63
N GLU A 53 -23.63 23.70 -3.82
CA GLU A 53 -22.49 22.79 -3.94
C GLU A 53 -22.57 21.90 -5.19
N LEU A 54 -23.75 21.76 -5.78
CA LEU A 54 -23.97 21.06 -7.05
C LEU A 54 -23.55 21.90 -8.26
N ARG A 55 -23.32 23.22 -8.10
CA ARG A 55 -22.85 24.14 -9.16
C ARG A 55 -23.72 24.10 -10.41
N GLY A 56 -25.04 24.06 -10.22
CA GLY A 56 -26.02 24.08 -11.30
C GLY A 56 -26.18 22.77 -12.06
N LYS A 57 -25.55 21.66 -11.63
CA LYS A 57 -25.78 20.32 -12.19
C LYS A 57 -26.76 19.55 -11.32
N ALA A 58 -27.62 18.74 -11.95
CA ALA A 58 -28.40 17.75 -11.24
C ALA A 58 -27.48 16.62 -10.70
N LEU A 59 -27.92 15.95 -9.64
CA LEU A 59 -27.13 14.86 -9.04
C LEU A 59 -26.86 13.73 -10.04
N ASP A 60 -27.82 13.45 -10.92
CA ASP A 60 -27.67 12.44 -11.97
C ASP A 60 -26.63 12.79 -13.03
N GLU A 61 -26.39 14.08 -13.26
CA GLU A 61 -25.35 14.56 -14.18
C GLU A 61 -23.95 14.47 -13.54
N ILE A 62 -23.89 14.64 -12.22
CA ILE A 62 -22.67 14.54 -11.42
C ILE A 62 -22.27 13.08 -11.23
N PHE A 63 -23.21 12.20 -10.93
CA PHE A 63 -22.95 10.77 -10.76
C PHE A 63 -23.48 10.02 -11.98
N ARG A 64 -22.65 9.80 -13.00
CA ARG A 64 -23.11 9.19 -14.26
C ARG A 64 -23.11 7.66 -14.17
N PRO A 65 -24.01 6.93 -14.83
CA PRO A 65 -23.99 5.46 -14.84
C PRO A 65 -22.63 4.90 -15.28
N ASP A 66 -22.15 3.89 -14.55
CA ASP A 66 -20.93 3.17 -14.91
C ASP A 66 -21.22 2.12 -16.00
N VAL A 67 -20.78 2.40 -17.24
CA VAL A 67 -20.95 1.47 -18.37
C VAL A 67 -20.21 0.14 -18.24
N ARG A 68 -19.21 0.04 -17.35
CA ARG A 68 -18.42 -1.17 -17.10
C ARG A 68 -18.99 -2.00 -15.95
N HIS A 69 -19.70 -1.35 -15.03
CA HIS A 69 -20.22 -1.97 -13.81
C HIS A 69 -21.68 -1.55 -13.59
N PRO A 70 -22.64 -2.27 -14.20
CA PRO A 70 -24.06 -1.99 -14.04
C PRO A 70 -24.45 -1.88 -12.56
N GLY A 71 -25.19 -0.83 -12.22
CA GLY A 71 -25.60 -0.52 -10.84
C GLY A 71 -24.64 0.38 -10.06
N LEU A 72 -23.44 0.64 -10.59
CA LEU A 72 -22.56 1.68 -10.06
C LEU A 72 -22.70 2.98 -10.85
N ARG A 73 -22.31 4.08 -10.22
CA ARG A 73 -22.20 5.40 -10.84
C ARG A 73 -20.79 5.94 -10.66
N ILE A 74 -20.36 6.85 -11.52
CA ILE A 74 -19.04 7.47 -11.51
C ILE A 74 -19.21 8.95 -11.27
N VAL A 75 -18.43 9.50 -10.35
CA VAL A 75 -18.38 10.94 -10.14
C VAL A 75 -17.79 11.64 -11.37
N ASP A 76 -18.42 12.73 -11.78
CA ASP A 76 -17.93 13.59 -12.85
C ASP A 76 -16.58 14.19 -12.45
N VAL A 77 -15.59 13.94 -13.31
CA VAL A 77 -14.22 14.43 -13.19
C VAL A 77 -13.80 15.27 -14.39
N SER A 78 -14.75 15.70 -15.24
CA SER A 78 -14.45 16.38 -16.51
C SER A 78 -13.70 17.71 -16.35
N SER A 79 -13.68 18.28 -15.15
CA SER A 79 -12.93 19.50 -14.82
C SER A 79 -11.52 19.23 -14.27
N GLY A 80 -10.94 18.05 -14.52
CA GLY A 80 -9.60 17.67 -14.03
C GLY A 80 -9.58 17.22 -12.56
N GLY A 81 -10.74 16.86 -12.01
CA GLY A 81 -10.90 16.42 -10.63
C GLY A 81 -12.38 16.25 -10.27
N CYS A 82 -12.65 15.56 -9.16
CA CYS A 82 -13.99 15.32 -8.62
C CYS A 82 -14.82 16.60 -8.57
N HIS A 83 -16.07 16.54 -9.04
CA HIS A 83 -17.01 17.67 -9.02
C HIS A 83 -17.08 18.37 -7.66
N PHE A 84 -17.00 17.61 -6.55
CA PHE A 84 -17.03 18.12 -5.18
C PHE A 84 -15.69 18.61 -4.62
N HIS A 85 -14.65 18.74 -5.46
CA HIS A 85 -13.36 19.29 -5.06
C HIS A 85 -13.42 20.80 -4.83
N GLY A 86 -13.19 21.25 -3.59
CA GLY A 86 -13.17 22.65 -3.18
C GLY A 86 -11.81 23.34 -3.32
N GLY A 87 -10.83 22.72 -3.98
CA GLY A 87 -9.46 23.24 -4.12
C GLY A 87 -8.50 22.62 -3.11
N SER A 88 -8.80 22.69 -1.82
CA SER A 88 -8.03 21.99 -0.77
C SER A 88 -8.81 20.86 -0.12
N SER A 89 -10.15 20.86 -0.16
CA SER A 89 -10.99 19.93 0.60
C SER A 89 -12.16 19.38 -0.22
N CYS A 90 -12.93 18.45 0.36
CA CYS A 90 -14.14 17.89 -0.25
C CYS A 90 -15.36 18.64 0.29
N ARG A 91 -16.15 19.26 -0.59
CA ARG A 91 -17.28 20.11 -0.19
C ARG A 91 -18.39 19.34 0.50
N ILE A 92 -18.63 18.07 0.16
CA ILE A 92 -19.54 17.19 0.90
C ILE A 92 -19.07 17.02 2.35
N HIS A 93 -17.77 16.76 2.54
CA HIS A 93 -17.22 16.58 3.88
C HIS A 93 -17.29 17.87 4.70
N ASP A 94 -16.98 19.02 4.07
CA ASP A 94 -16.97 20.31 4.76
C ASP A 94 -18.36 20.76 5.21
N THR A 95 -19.38 20.51 4.39
CA THR A 95 -20.77 20.97 4.64
C THR A 95 -21.59 19.94 5.40
N ALA A 96 -21.59 18.69 4.94
CA ALA A 96 -22.48 17.64 5.44
C ALA A 96 -21.79 16.60 6.33
N GLY A 97 -20.47 16.71 6.52
CA GLY A 97 -19.68 15.83 7.38
C GLY A 97 -19.34 14.47 6.76
N GLU A 98 -18.50 13.68 7.45
CA GLU A 98 -18.00 12.39 6.95
C GLU A 98 -19.13 11.37 6.70
N ALA A 99 -20.25 11.45 7.44
CA ALA A 99 -21.36 10.51 7.30
C ALA A 99 -22.08 10.62 5.93
N ALA A 100 -22.05 11.82 5.32
CA ALA A 100 -22.66 12.09 4.01
C ALA A 100 -21.78 11.68 2.82
N LEU A 101 -20.49 11.39 3.06
CA LEU A 101 -19.58 10.99 1.99
C LEU A 101 -19.94 9.60 1.43
N PRO A 102 -19.80 9.38 0.11
CA PRO A 102 -19.82 8.04 -0.47
C PRO A 102 -18.82 7.11 0.21
N ASP A 103 -19.08 5.81 0.24
CA ASP A 103 -18.21 4.87 0.95
C ASP A 103 -16.79 4.87 0.42
N VAL A 104 -16.60 4.97 -0.90
CA VAL A 104 -15.27 5.09 -1.50
C VAL A 104 -14.47 6.29 -0.94
N CYS A 105 -15.14 7.42 -0.70
CA CYS A 105 -14.53 8.62 -0.13
C CYS A 105 -14.27 8.46 1.36
N ARG A 106 -15.15 7.76 2.08
CA ARG A 106 -15.01 7.47 3.50
C ARG A 106 -13.84 6.51 3.73
N ILE A 107 -13.77 5.42 2.96
CA ILE A 107 -12.77 4.37 3.18
C ILE A 107 -11.39 4.88 2.82
N PHE A 108 -11.20 5.70 1.78
CA PHE A 108 -9.88 6.26 1.47
C PHE A 108 -9.31 7.06 2.66
N PRO A 109 -8.01 6.90 3.01
CA PRO A 109 -6.97 6.04 2.44
C PRO A 109 -6.83 4.67 3.12
N ARG A 110 -7.83 4.22 3.87
CA ARG A 110 -7.83 2.97 4.63
C ARG A 110 -7.89 1.78 3.67
N LEU A 111 -6.97 0.84 3.87
CA LEU A 111 -6.95 -0.46 3.22
C LEU A 111 -7.34 -1.48 4.29
N ALA A 112 -8.52 -2.08 4.16
CA ALA A 112 -9.06 -3.00 5.14
C ALA A 112 -9.06 -4.43 4.58
N VAL A 113 -8.68 -5.39 5.42
CA VAL A 113 -8.90 -6.82 5.18
C VAL A 113 -9.80 -7.34 6.29
N GLN A 114 -10.98 -7.82 5.92
CA GLN A 114 -11.91 -8.49 6.82
C GLN A 114 -11.61 -9.98 6.80
N HIS A 115 -11.47 -10.62 7.97
CA HIS A 115 -11.19 -12.05 8.09
C HIS A 115 -11.90 -12.59 9.35
N PRO A 116 -11.93 -13.92 9.59
CA PRO A 116 -12.67 -14.52 10.71
C PRO A 116 -12.32 -13.99 12.11
N ARG A 117 -11.15 -13.35 12.26
CA ARG A 117 -10.66 -12.82 13.55
C ARG A 117 -10.83 -11.30 13.69
N GLY A 118 -11.47 -10.65 12.73
CA GLY A 118 -11.75 -9.21 12.75
C GLY A 118 -11.31 -8.50 11.47
N THR A 119 -11.03 -7.20 11.58
CA THR A 119 -10.62 -6.36 10.46
C THR A 119 -9.23 -5.80 10.70
N SER A 120 -8.29 -6.13 9.82
CA SER A 120 -6.95 -5.53 9.81
C SER A 120 -6.92 -4.32 8.87
N VAL A 121 -6.36 -3.20 9.31
CA VAL A 121 -6.37 -1.93 8.58
C VAL A 121 -4.98 -1.31 8.48
N THR A 122 -4.56 -1.00 7.26
CA THR A 122 -3.39 -0.15 6.98
C THR A 122 -3.84 1.08 6.18
N LEU A 123 -2.92 1.99 5.85
CA LEU A 123 -3.22 3.19 5.08
C LEU A 123 -2.45 3.20 3.75
N SER A 124 -3.09 3.76 2.74
CA SER A 124 -2.49 4.17 1.47
C SER A 124 -1.80 5.53 1.67
N HIS A 125 -0.47 5.53 1.58
CA HIS A 125 0.39 6.70 1.61
C HIS A 125 0.35 7.51 0.30
N PHE A 126 -0.56 7.14 -0.62
CA PHE A 126 -1.05 8.07 -1.62
C PHE A 126 -1.64 9.34 -0.98
N CYS A 127 -2.33 9.20 0.16
CA CYS A 127 -2.81 10.35 0.93
C CYS A 127 -1.64 11.04 1.64
N PRO A 128 -1.40 12.34 1.40
CA PRO A 128 -0.32 13.08 2.08
C PRO A 128 -0.42 13.03 3.60
N THR A 129 -1.64 13.12 4.16
CA THR A 129 -1.84 13.01 5.61
C THR A 129 -1.44 11.63 6.15
N ALA A 130 -1.69 10.55 5.40
CA ALA A 130 -1.25 9.22 5.80
C ALA A 130 0.28 9.07 5.66
N ALA A 131 0.86 9.58 4.56
CA ALA A 131 2.31 9.59 4.35
C ALA A 131 3.05 10.33 5.47
N GLU A 132 2.50 11.44 5.96
CA GLU A 132 3.06 12.21 7.06
C GLU A 132 3.21 11.40 8.37
N LEU A 133 2.31 10.44 8.63
CA LEU A 133 2.40 9.58 9.81
C LEU A 133 3.67 8.71 9.81
N LEU A 134 4.25 8.42 8.65
CA LEU A 134 5.51 7.69 8.53
C LEU A 134 6.70 8.48 9.09
N PHE A 135 6.58 9.79 9.24
CA PHE A 135 7.67 10.66 9.67
C PHE A 135 7.50 11.20 11.10
N ARG A 136 6.56 10.64 11.87
CA ARG A 136 6.34 11.01 13.28
C ARG A 136 7.51 10.63 14.17
N GLU A 137 8.14 11.61 14.81
CA GLU A 137 9.24 11.37 15.76
C GLU A 137 8.74 10.97 17.15
N ASP A 138 7.49 11.30 17.48
CA ASP A 138 6.84 11.00 18.75
C ASP A 138 6.43 9.52 18.92
N LYS A 139 6.65 8.69 17.89
CA LYS A 139 6.42 7.25 17.92
C LYS A 139 7.73 6.52 17.71
N SER A 140 8.05 5.56 18.58
CA SER A 140 9.23 4.73 18.37
C SER A 140 9.01 3.77 17.20
N ASP A 141 10.04 3.48 16.43
CA ASP A 141 9.99 2.38 15.46
C ASP A 141 9.70 1.05 16.17
N LYS A 142 10.11 0.91 17.44
CA LYS A 142 9.82 -0.26 18.29
C LYS A 142 8.31 -0.45 18.55
N ASP A 143 7.50 0.59 18.29
CA ASP A 143 6.06 0.58 18.51
C ASP A 143 5.28 0.25 17.23
N LEU A 144 5.92 -0.25 16.16
CA LEU A 144 5.28 -0.76 14.93
C LEU A 144 4.47 -2.06 15.13
N LEU A 145 3.74 -2.14 16.24
CA LEU A 145 2.88 -3.25 16.59
C LEU A 145 1.46 -3.04 16.03
N ALA A 146 0.78 -4.16 15.80
CA ALA A 146 -0.65 -4.12 15.54
C ALA A 146 -1.39 -3.91 16.87
N VAL A 147 -2.04 -2.76 17.03
CA VAL A 147 -2.90 -2.46 18.17
C VAL A 147 -4.33 -2.87 17.89
N GLN A 148 -5.00 -3.47 18.88
CA GLN A 148 -6.43 -3.75 18.82
C GLN A 148 -7.23 -2.52 19.28
N ARG A 149 -8.39 -2.30 18.67
CA ARG A 149 -9.34 -1.23 19.01
C ARG A 149 -8.65 0.15 19.02
N PRO A 150 -8.11 0.60 17.87
CA PRO A 150 -7.24 1.77 17.75
C PRO A 150 -7.94 3.13 17.95
N GLY A 151 -8.91 3.24 18.85
CA GLY A 151 -9.58 4.49 19.18
C GLY A 151 -10.50 5.00 18.07
N ARG A 152 -10.54 6.33 17.89
CA ARG A 152 -11.55 7.01 17.07
C ARG A 152 -11.37 6.80 15.56
N SER A 153 -10.12 6.69 15.09
CA SER A 153 -9.78 6.62 13.66
C SER A 153 -10.32 5.39 12.94
N PHE A 154 -10.50 4.30 13.69
CA PHE A 154 -11.09 3.06 13.23
C PHE A 154 -12.07 2.50 14.27
N SER A 155 -13.04 3.32 14.69
CA SER A 155 -14.06 2.87 15.62
C SER A 155 -14.78 1.64 15.05
N GLY A 156 -14.88 0.57 15.83
CA GLY A 156 -15.58 -0.68 15.43
C GLY A 156 -17.09 -0.52 15.18
N LYS A 157 -17.62 0.70 15.32
CA LYS A 157 -18.99 1.07 14.94
C LYS A 157 -19.15 1.27 13.45
N ARG A 158 -18.05 1.49 12.73
CA ARG A 158 -18.06 1.77 11.30
C ARG A 158 -17.66 0.53 10.53
N GLU A 159 -18.46 0.16 9.55
CA GLU A 159 -18.07 -0.84 8.57
C GLU A 159 -16.89 -0.30 7.73
N LEU A 160 -15.77 -1.02 7.78
CA LEU A 160 -14.61 -0.75 6.94
C LEU A 160 -14.66 -1.73 5.77
N ARG A 161 -15.01 -1.22 4.59
CA ARG A 161 -15.04 -2.00 3.34
C ARG A 161 -13.62 -2.13 2.77
N GLY A 162 -13.33 -3.27 2.15
CA GLY A 162 -12.02 -3.62 1.62
C GLY A 162 -12.02 -5.06 1.09
N LEU A 163 -10.89 -5.76 1.20
CA LEU A 163 -10.85 -7.19 0.87
C LEU A 163 -11.63 -8.00 1.90
N ASP A 164 -12.66 -8.72 1.46
CA ASP A 164 -13.40 -9.65 2.30
C ASP A 164 -12.84 -11.07 2.19
N ALA A 165 -12.10 -11.47 3.22
CA ALA A 165 -11.51 -12.79 3.39
C ALA A 165 -12.17 -13.59 4.52
N ARG A 166 -13.39 -13.23 4.95
CA ARG A 166 -14.09 -13.91 6.06
C ARG A 166 -14.41 -15.37 5.75
N GLU A 167 -14.69 -15.70 4.50
CA GLU A 167 -14.95 -17.09 4.08
C GLU A 167 -13.76 -17.73 3.34
N HIS A 168 -12.60 -17.07 3.36
CA HIS A 168 -11.39 -17.60 2.71
C HIS A 168 -10.56 -18.45 3.67
N LEU A 169 -9.73 -19.32 3.08
CA LEU A 169 -8.67 -19.98 3.83
C LEU A 169 -7.70 -18.94 4.41
N PRO A 170 -7.04 -19.23 5.55
CA PRO A 170 -5.95 -18.39 6.02
C PRO A 170 -4.84 -18.30 4.96
N PRO A 171 -4.01 -17.24 5.01
CA PRO A 171 -2.86 -17.10 4.14
C PRO A 171 -2.01 -18.36 4.02
N LEU A 172 -1.57 -18.64 2.80
CA LEU A 172 -0.77 -19.81 2.50
C LEU A 172 0.68 -19.61 2.95
N LEU A 173 1.28 -20.64 3.54
CA LEU A 173 2.72 -20.70 3.78
C LEU A 173 3.46 -20.93 2.44
N SER A 174 2.95 -21.88 1.68
CA SER A 174 3.38 -22.29 0.34
C SER A 174 2.17 -22.79 -0.45
N PRO A 175 2.30 -23.03 -1.76
CA PRO A 175 1.21 -23.63 -2.53
C PRO A 175 0.69 -24.89 -1.84
N ASN A 176 -0.63 -24.96 -1.69
CA ASN A 176 -1.34 -26.07 -1.02
C ASN A 176 -1.07 -26.26 0.48
N ARG A 177 -0.41 -25.31 1.16
CA ARG A 177 -0.15 -25.38 2.60
C ARG A 177 -0.71 -24.14 3.32
N PRO A 178 -2.00 -24.11 3.66
CA PRO A 178 -2.57 -23.02 4.45
C PRO A 178 -1.93 -22.96 5.84
N MET A 179 -1.70 -21.75 6.34
CA MET A 179 -1.38 -21.54 7.75
C MET A 179 -2.66 -21.67 8.58
N SER A 180 -2.55 -21.74 9.91
CA SER A 180 -3.66 -21.34 10.78
C SER A 180 -3.69 -19.82 10.90
N TRP A 181 -4.86 -19.23 11.19
CA TRP A 181 -4.95 -17.80 11.48
C TRP A 181 -4.00 -17.36 12.61
N THR A 182 -3.85 -18.20 13.64
CA THR A 182 -2.92 -17.96 14.75
C THR A 182 -1.47 -17.96 14.27
N ALA A 183 -1.07 -18.92 13.44
CA ALA A 183 0.29 -18.99 12.91
C ALA A 183 0.60 -17.78 11.99
N PHE A 184 -0.34 -17.38 11.13
CA PHE A 184 -0.17 -16.23 10.26
C PHE A 184 -0.01 -14.93 11.07
N GLU A 185 -0.85 -14.71 12.09
CA GLU A 185 -0.73 -13.53 12.95
C GLU A 185 0.58 -13.52 13.74
N LYS A 186 1.03 -14.67 14.27
CA LYS A 186 2.35 -14.79 14.91
C LYS A 186 3.47 -14.40 13.94
N TRP A 187 3.45 -14.94 12.73
CA TRP A 187 4.43 -14.61 11.69
C TRP A 187 4.42 -13.11 11.37
N GLN A 188 3.24 -12.52 11.14
CA GLN A 188 3.11 -11.11 10.81
C GLN A 188 3.62 -10.23 11.95
N SER A 189 3.27 -10.52 13.21
CA SER A 189 3.79 -9.78 14.36
C SER A 189 5.31 -9.85 14.47
N MET A 190 5.92 -11.02 14.23
CA MET A 190 7.38 -11.17 14.20
C MET A 190 8.01 -10.41 13.04
N ALA A 191 7.39 -10.44 11.85
CA ALA A 191 7.86 -9.69 10.69
C ALA A 191 7.86 -8.18 10.95
N LEU A 192 6.79 -7.67 11.56
CA LEU A 192 6.68 -6.26 11.95
C LEU A 192 7.74 -5.88 12.99
N MET A 193 7.92 -6.68 14.04
CA MET A 193 8.97 -6.45 15.04
C MET A 193 10.36 -6.46 14.43
N HIS A 194 10.62 -7.36 13.47
CA HIS A 194 11.92 -7.42 12.81
C HIS A 194 12.20 -6.17 11.97
N VAL A 195 11.22 -5.74 11.16
CA VAL A 195 11.34 -4.49 10.38
C VAL A 195 11.54 -3.31 11.32
N ALA A 196 10.79 -3.23 12.41
CA ALA A 196 10.89 -2.20 13.44
C ALA A 196 12.28 -2.09 14.07
N SER A 197 12.92 -3.22 14.38
CA SER A 197 14.19 -3.27 15.10
C SER A 197 15.42 -3.24 14.18
N ALA A 198 15.23 -3.19 12.86
CA ALA A 198 16.32 -3.30 11.89
C ALA A 198 17.23 -2.05 11.87
N THR A 199 18.36 -2.15 12.57
CA THR A 199 19.39 -1.10 12.64
C THR A 199 20.08 -0.86 11.30
N ARG A 200 20.14 -1.88 10.44
CA ARG A 200 20.76 -1.83 9.10
C ARG A 200 19.82 -1.39 7.98
N GLY A 201 18.60 -0.96 8.32
CA GLY A 201 17.61 -0.50 7.36
C GLY A 201 16.62 -1.57 6.89
N PRO A 202 15.62 -1.19 6.07
CA PRO A 202 14.56 -2.07 5.61
C PRO A 202 15.05 -3.22 4.72
N GLU A 203 16.13 -3.05 3.94
CA GLU A 203 16.67 -4.10 3.06
C GLU A 203 17.19 -5.30 3.85
N ALA A 204 17.95 -5.02 4.91
CA ALA A 204 18.46 -6.05 5.79
C ALA A 204 17.30 -6.82 6.46
N ALA A 205 16.24 -6.10 6.85
CA ALA A 205 15.05 -6.70 7.43
C ALA A 205 14.32 -7.62 6.45
N LEU A 206 14.10 -7.15 5.22
CA LEU A 206 13.43 -7.91 4.17
C LEU A 206 14.25 -9.16 3.80
N SER A 207 15.57 -9.03 3.66
CA SER A 207 16.49 -10.14 3.38
C SER A 207 16.39 -11.24 4.42
N SER A 208 16.52 -10.86 5.70
CA SER A 208 16.36 -11.79 6.83
C SER A 208 14.95 -12.39 6.90
N LEU A 209 13.89 -11.64 6.58
CA LEU A 209 12.53 -12.22 6.53
C LEU A 209 12.38 -13.28 5.45
N CYS A 210 13.12 -13.19 4.35
CA CYS A 210 13.09 -14.21 3.32
C CYS A 210 13.78 -15.49 3.79
N ASP A 211 14.94 -15.37 4.45
CA ASP A 211 15.60 -16.51 5.07
C ASP A 211 14.69 -17.22 6.08
N HIS A 212 14.05 -16.46 6.97
CA HIS A 212 13.10 -17.00 7.94
C HIS A 212 11.88 -17.63 7.28
N THR A 213 11.40 -17.07 6.17
CA THR A 213 10.27 -17.62 5.42
C THR A 213 10.62 -18.92 4.74
N GLU A 214 11.82 -19.06 4.19
CA GLU A 214 12.30 -20.33 3.63
C GLU A 214 12.43 -21.42 4.69
N GLU A 215 12.94 -21.07 5.87
CA GLU A 215 12.97 -22.02 6.99
C GLU A 215 11.56 -22.45 7.39
N LEU A 216 10.62 -21.50 7.52
CA LEU A 216 9.24 -21.79 7.88
C LEU A 216 8.58 -22.72 6.85
N ARG A 217 8.80 -22.47 5.56
CA ARG A 217 8.26 -23.29 4.45
C ARG A 217 8.76 -24.73 4.49
N ARG A 218 10.03 -24.95 4.82
CA ARG A 218 10.65 -26.28 4.89
C ARG A 218 10.36 -27.02 6.19
N ALA A 219 9.93 -26.31 7.23
CA ALA A 219 9.71 -26.91 8.54
C ALA A 219 8.56 -27.92 8.52
N ALA A 220 8.76 -29.06 9.18
CA ALA A 220 7.70 -30.03 9.44
C ALA A 220 6.61 -29.45 10.35
N SER A 221 7.01 -28.67 11.35
CA SER A 221 6.14 -27.99 12.32
C SER A 221 6.24 -26.48 12.17
N ILE A 222 5.12 -25.82 11.86
CA ILE A 222 5.03 -24.36 11.72
C ILE A 222 5.30 -23.69 13.07
N ASP A 223 4.75 -24.20 14.17
CA ASP A 223 4.93 -23.59 15.50
C ASP A 223 6.38 -23.64 15.99
N ASP A 224 7.11 -24.73 15.73
CA ASP A 224 8.53 -24.81 16.11
C ASP A 224 9.41 -23.88 15.28
N ALA A 225 9.10 -23.73 13.98
CA ALA A 225 9.79 -22.77 13.13
C ALA A 225 9.49 -21.31 13.52
N LEU A 226 8.25 -20.99 13.90
CA LEU A 226 7.93 -19.68 14.45
C LEU A 226 8.65 -19.42 15.78
N ARG A 227 8.84 -20.44 16.63
CA ARG A 227 9.63 -20.33 17.86
C ARG A 227 11.09 -20.02 17.56
N ARG A 228 11.73 -20.76 16.66
CA ARG A 228 13.12 -20.51 16.23
C ARG A 228 13.29 -19.14 15.57
N MET A 229 12.33 -18.72 14.75
CA MET A 229 12.32 -17.36 14.19
C MET A 229 12.31 -16.32 15.31
N LYS A 230 11.43 -16.45 16.30
CA LYS A 230 11.40 -15.55 17.46
C LYS A 230 12.75 -15.48 18.19
N ASP A 231 13.37 -16.63 18.43
CA ASP A 231 14.65 -16.72 19.15
C ASP A 231 15.78 -16.06 18.35
N ARG A 232 15.82 -16.25 17.02
CA ARG A 232 16.78 -15.57 16.14
C ARG A 232 16.56 -14.07 16.06
N LEU A 233 15.30 -13.62 16.01
CA LEU A 233 14.97 -12.20 16.00
C LEU A 233 15.38 -11.49 17.29
N ALA A 234 15.50 -12.23 18.40
CA ALA A 234 16.04 -11.72 19.66
C ALA A 234 17.58 -11.66 19.67
N SER A 235 18.25 -12.37 18.75
CA SER A 235 19.71 -12.36 18.60
C SER A 235 20.13 -11.38 17.49
N PRO A 236 20.95 -10.37 17.77
CA PRO A 236 21.45 -9.43 16.76
C PRO A 236 22.56 -10.08 15.92
N GLU A 237 22.23 -11.14 15.19
CA GLU A 237 23.19 -11.68 14.24
C GLU A 237 23.43 -10.69 13.09
N PRO A 238 24.69 -10.54 12.65
CA PRO A 238 25.01 -9.65 11.54
C PRO A 238 24.43 -10.20 10.23
N VAL A 239 23.27 -9.68 9.83
CA VAL A 239 22.70 -9.96 8.50
C VAL A 239 23.63 -9.39 7.42
N LYS A 240 24.18 -10.26 6.56
CA LYS A 240 24.93 -9.80 5.38
C LYS A 240 23.96 -9.02 4.49
N VAL A 241 24.19 -7.71 4.35
CA VAL A 241 23.44 -6.90 3.39
C VAL A 241 23.95 -7.31 2.01
N PRO A 242 23.08 -7.83 1.13
CA PRO A 242 23.42 -8.14 -0.25
C PRO A 242 23.97 -6.88 -0.91
N LYS A 243 25.16 -6.98 -1.53
CA LYS A 243 25.84 -5.81 -2.13
C LYS A 243 25.26 -5.42 -3.48
N GLU A 244 24.45 -6.28 -4.11
CA GLU A 244 24.09 -6.12 -5.51
C GLU A 244 22.59 -5.87 -5.72
N LEU A 245 22.25 -4.68 -6.24
CA LEU A 245 20.91 -4.32 -6.72
C LEU A 245 20.45 -5.11 -7.98
N GLY A 246 21.16 -6.15 -8.43
CA GLY A 246 20.95 -6.80 -9.74
C GLY A 246 19.54 -7.36 -9.95
N THR A 247 18.88 -7.69 -8.86
CA THR A 247 17.52 -8.22 -8.76
C THR A 247 16.42 -7.24 -9.05
N PHE A 248 16.65 -5.99 -8.64
CA PHE A 248 15.76 -4.88 -8.90
C PHE A 248 15.47 -4.80 -10.40
N LEU A 249 16.47 -5.06 -11.26
CA LEU A 249 16.32 -5.03 -12.71
C LEU A 249 15.44 -6.14 -13.28
N ARG A 250 15.43 -7.35 -12.71
CA ARG A 250 14.61 -8.46 -13.24
C ARG A 250 13.16 -8.31 -12.84
N VAL A 251 12.91 -8.02 -11.56
CA VAL A 251 11.55 -7.77 -11.07
C VAL A 251 11.01 -6.49 -11.70
N PHE A 252 11.85 -5.47 -11.90
CA PHE A 252 11.44 -4.27 -12.62
C PHE A 252 11.21 -4.52 -14.11
N ALA A 253 12.09 -5.20 -14.85
CA ALA A 253 11.83 -5.56 -16.25
C ALA A 253 10.50 -6.32 -16.41
N TRP A 254 10.17 -7.16 -15.44
CA TRP A 254 8.88 -7.84 -15.36
C TRP A 254 7.70 -6.92 -15.03
N ILE A 255 7.85 -5.96 -14.09
CA ILE A 255 6.87 -4.86 -13.90
C ILE A 255 6.71 -4.07 -15.19
N THR A 256 7.80 -3.82 -15.91
CA THR A 256 7.79 -3.02 -17.12
C THR A 256 6.98 -3.71 -18.22
N GLU A 257 7.15 -5.02 -18.41
CA GLU A 257 6.31 -5.81 -19.31
C GLU A 257 4.82 -5.75 -18.88
N LEU A 258 4.57 -5.73 -17.57
CA LEU A 258 3.23 -5.61 -17.01
C LEU A 258 2.62 -4.21 -17.25
N LEU A 259 3.43 -3.16 -17.18
CA LEU A 259 3.05 -1.78 -17.45
C LEU A 259 2.80 -1.56 -18.95
N GLU A 260 3.65 -2.05 -19.84
CA GLU A 260 3.53 -1.95 -21.31
C GLU A 260 2.19 -2.45 -21.84
N ARG A 261 1.72 -3.61 -21.34
CA ARG A 261 0.43 -4.18 -21.76
C ARG A 261 -0.78 -3.36 -21.28
N ARG A 262 -0.60 -2.48 -20.28
CA ARG A 262 -1.68 -1.76 -19.59
C ARG A 262 -1.73 -0.27 -19.93
N THR A 263 -0.58 0.37 -20.17
CA THR A 263 -0.47 1.78 -20.60
C THR A 263 -1.13 2.02 -21.95
N GLN A 264 -1.34 0.98 -22.76
CA GLN A 264 -2.16 1.06 -23.97
C GLN A 264 -3.67 1.25 -23.69
N LYS A 265 -4.15 1.02 -22.46
CA LYS A 265 -5.60 0.97 -22.14
C LYS A 265 -6.08 1.95 -21.06
N SER A 266 -5.18 2.65 -20.36
CA SER A 266 -5.53 3.53 -19.22
C SER A 266 -5.03 4.96 -19.46
N SER A 267 -5.95 5.93 -19.53
CA SER A 267 -5.61 7.36 -19.63
C SER A 267 -4.96 7.90 -18.36
N PHE A 268 -5.30 7.33 -17.19
CA PHE A 268 -4.83 7.79 -15.88
C PHE A 268 -3.33 7.56 -15.65
N THR A 269 -2.80 6.43 -16.11
CA THR A 269 -1.36 6.12 -16.02
C THR A 269 -0.51 7.11 -16.80
N ARG A 270 -1.06 7.73 -17.84
CA ARG A 270 -0.28 8.61 -18.71
C ARG A 270 0.10 9.88 -17.96
N THR A 271 -0.84 10.62 -17.35
CA THR A 271 -0.54 11.96 -16.80
C THR A 271 0.32 11.94 -15.53
N SER A 272 0.08 11.00 -14.60
CA SER A 272 0.77 11.00 -13.30
C SER A 272 2.11 10.26 -13.31
N LEU A 273 2.27 9.29 -14.21
CA LEU A 273 3.48 8.46 -14.30
C LEU A 273 4.29 8.75 -15.56
N GLU A 274 3.78 9.50 -16.55
CA GLU A 274 4.56 9.87 -17.76
C GLU A 274 5.95 10.37 -17.42
N PRO A 275 6.13 11.30 -16.47
CA PRO A 275 7.46 11.82 -16.20
C PRO A 275 8.42 10.74 -15.71
N PHE A 276 7.92 9.77 -14.93
CA PHE A 276 8.72 8.66 -14.42
C PHE A 276 8.95 7.58 -15.50
N VAL A 277 7.88 7.16 -16.17
CA VAL A 277 7.92 6.16 -17.25
C VAL A 277 8.76 6.69 -18.41
N ARG A 278 8.51 7.88 -18.96
CA ARG A 278 9.35 8.44 -20.04
C ARG A 278 10.82 8.59 -19.64
N ARG A 279 11.11 9.02 -18.40
CA ARG A 279 12.49 9.26 -17.95
C ARG A 279 13.31 7.97 -17.91
N TYR A 280 12.71 6.86 -17.48
CA TYR A 280 13.42 5.58 -17.39
C TYR A 280 13.13 4.63 -18.52
N TYR A 281 11.88 4.43 -18.87
CA TYR A 281 11.49 3.42 -19.83
C TYR A 281 11.88 3.80 -21.27
N ASP A 282 11.57 5.02 -21.68
CA ASP A 282 11.84 5.47 -23.06
C ASP A 282 13.31 5.87 -23.28
N SER A 283 14.14 5.88 -22.22
CA SER A 283 15.55 6.25 -22.35
C SER A 283 16.45 5.02 -22.62
N PRO A 284 17.36 5.08 -23.59
CA PRO A 284 18.34 4.02 -23.81
C PRO A 284 19.15 3.73 -22.53
N GLY A 285 19.18 2.46 -22.11
CA GLY A 285 19.83 2.04 -20.87
C GLY A 285 19.03 2.36 -19.59
N GLY A 286 17.75 2.69 -19.74
CA GLY A 286 16.79 2.98 -18.67
C GLY A 286 16.90 2.12 -17.41
N PRO A 287 16.76 0.78 -17.52
CA PRO A 287 16.89 -0.11 -16.37
C PRO A 287 18.25 0.04 -15.67
N THR A 288 19.36 0.01 -16.41
CA THR A 288 20.71 0.17 -15.84
C THR A 288 20.85 1.50 -15.11
N ARG A 289 20.44 2.62 -15.73
CA ARG A 289 20.46 3.95 -15.09
C ARG A 289 19.67 3.93 -13.79
N MET A 290 18.47 3.38 -13.81
CA MET A 290 17.60 3.32 -12.65
C MET A 290 18.21 2.51 -11.48
N ARG A 291 18.95 1.43 -11.78
CA ARG A 291 19.76 0.71 -10.78
C ARG A 291 20.86 1.62 -10.24
N ASP A 292 21.61 2.28 -11.11
CA ASP A 292 22.71 3.16 -10.70
C ASP A 292 22.19 4.31 -9.82
N ASP A 293 21.03 4.86 -10.15
CA ASP A 293 20.34 5.89 -9.36
C ASP A 293 20.00 5.35 -7.96
N ALA A 294 19.35 4.18 -7.89
CA ALA A 294 18.95 3.57 -6.63
C ALA A 294 20.15 3.18 -5.75
N VAL A 295 21.30 2.82 -6.34
CA VAL A 295 22.57 2.62 -5.63
C VAL A 295 23.11 3.95 -5.13
N ALA A 296 23.17 4.99 -5.97
CA ALA A 296 23.68 6.31 -5.60
C ALA A 296 22.85 6.98 -4.49
N ALA A 297 21.55 6.70 -4.42
CA ALA A 297 20.67 7.23 -3.38
C ALA A 297 20.72 6.46 -2.04
N GLN A 298 21.51 5.38 -1.93
CA GLN A 298 21.51 4.49 -0.75
C GLN A 298 21.83 5.26 0.55
N ASP A 299 22.89 6.07 0.56
CA ASP A 299 23.31 6.81 1.75
C ASP A 299 22.24 7.84 2.18
N SER A 300 21.61 8.48 1.19
CA SER A 300 20.50 9.41 1.38
C SER A 300 19.28 8.71 2.00
N LEU A 301 18.93 7.54 1.49
CA LEU A 301 17.83 6.72 2.02
C LEU A 301 18.13 6.17 3.41
N GLN A 302 19.39 5.88 3.73
CA GLN A 302 19.79 5.42 5.08
C GLN A 302 19.47 6.47 6.15
N ARG A 303 19.66 7.76 5.83
CA ARG A 303 19.25 8.88 6.70
C ARG A 303 17.73 8.96 6.89
N LEU A 304 16.97 8.45 5.93
CA LEU A 304 15.51 8.34 5.96
C LEU A 304 15.04 6.90 6.26
N SER A 305 15.85 6.09 6.95
CA SER A 305 15.53 4.67 7.17
C SER A 305 14.29 4.44 8.04
N SER A 306 13.99 5.32 8.99
CA SER A 306 12.79 5.20 9.84
C SER A 306 11.48 5.29 9.04
N PRO A 307 11.20 6.35 8.25
CA PRO A 307 9.98 6.39 7.44
C PRO A 307 9.90 5.25 6.40
N LEU A 308 11.04 4.79 5.86
CA LEU A 308 11.07 3.62 4.98
C LEU A 308 10.69 2.32 5.71
N ARG A 309 11.24 2.06 6.90
CA ARG A 309 10.85 0.90 7.73
C ARG A 309 9.35 0.90 8.02
N ARG A 310 8.79 2.06 8.37
CA ARG A 310 7.37 2.23 8.66
C ARG A 310 6.50 1.98 7.42
N TYR A 311 6.95 2.44 6.24
CA TYR A 311 6.28 2.15 4.98
C TYR A 311 6.28 0.64 4.68
N VAL A 312 7.43 -0.02 4.81
CA VAL A 312 7.56 -1.49 4.65
C VAL A 312 6.65 -2.24 5.62
N ALA A 313 6.63 -1.85 6.90
CA ALA A 313 5.72 -2.42 7.90
C ALA A 313 4.24 -2.25 7.49
N ALA A 314 3.87 -1.07 6.97
CA ALA A 314 2.53 -0.81 6.48
C ALA A 314 2.16 -1.61 5.22
N ARG A 315 3.14 -2.06 4.42
CA ARG A 315 2.93 -2.97 3.29
C ARG A 315 2.91 -4.46 3.69
N LEU A 316 3.51 -4.83 4.82
CA LEU A 316 3.40 -6.17 5.42
C LEU A 316 2.08 -6.37 6.17
N PHE A 317 1.55 -5.31 6.79
CA PHE A 317 0.32 -5.36 7.56
C PHE A 317 -0.93 -5.13 6.69
N ALA A 318 -1.98 -5.93 6.89
CA ALA A 318 -3.22 -5.87 6.10
C ALA A 318 -2.98 -5.94 4.57
N SER A 319 -1.94 -6.65 4.13
CA SER A 319 -1.58 -6.79 2.72
C SER A 319 -2.54 -7.71 1.98
N TYR A 320 -3.19 -7.23 0.92
CA TYR A 320 -4.11 -8.04 0.12
C TYR A 320 -3.38 -9.23 -0.55
N HIS A 321 -2.10 -9.05 -0.87
CA HIS A 321 -1.24 -10.07 -1.47
C HIS A 321 -1.07 -11.31 -0.58
N SER A 322 -1.19 -11.17 0.75
CA SER A 322 -1.14 -12.33 1.65
C SER A 322 -2.38 -13.20 1.58
N TYR A 323 -3.50 -12.65 1.12
CA TYR A 323 -4.79 -13.36 1.04
C TYR A 323 -5.11 -13.79 -0.40
N GLN A 324 -4.59 -13.06 -1.40
CA GLN A 324 -4.81 -13.32 -2.81
C GLN A 324 -3.65 -14.08 -3.48
N GLY A 325 -2.49 -14.16 -2.84
CA GLY A 325 -1.30 -14.85 -3.33
C GLY A 325 -1.22 -16.33 -2.95
N HIS A 326 -0.27 -17.05 -3.54
CA HIS A 326 -0.11 -18.50 -3.31
C HIS A 326 0.90 -18.86 -2.19
N GLY A 327 1.38 -17.89 -1.42
CA GLY A 327 2.31 -18.16 -0.32
C GLY A 327 2.95 -16.93 0.30
N LEU A 328 3.81 -17.16 1.30
CA LEU A 328 4.56 -16.08 1.96
C LEU A 328 5.63 -15.45 1.07
N ARG A 329 6.18 -16.18 0.06
CA ARG A 329 7.13 -15.57 -0.88
C ARG A 329 6.45 -14.51 -1.73
N THR A 330 5.22 -14.79 -2.17
CA THR A 330 4.37 -13.83 -2.90
C THR A 330 4.15 -12.56 -2.07
N SER A 331 3.82 -12.73 -0.79
CA SER A 331 3.64 -11.61 0.15
C SER A 331 4.90 -10.77 0.28
N LEU A 332 6.06 -11.42 0.50
CA LEU A 332 7.33 -10.73 0.67
C LEU A 332 7.79 -10.07 -0.62
N LEU A 333 7.63 -10.72 -1.77
CA LEU A 333 7.95 -10.15 -3.07
C LEU A 333 7.11 -8.89 -3.33
N ALA A 334 5.82 -8.88 -2.98
CA ALA A 334 4.99 -7.68 -3.11
C ALA A 334 5.52 -6.51 -2.26
N VAL A 335 5.98 -6.77 -1.03
CA VAL A 335 6.54 -5.74 -0.15
C VAL A 335 7.91 -5.27 -0.64
N THR A 336 8.79 -6.19 -1.01
CA THR A 336 10.10 -5.88 -1.59
C THR A 336 9.95 -5.05 -2.86
N LEU A 337 8.94 -5.36 -3.68
CA LEU A 337 8.61 -4.61 -4.87
C LEU A 337 8.17 -3.18 -4.59
N ALA A 338 7.25 -2.99 -3.63
CA ALA A 338 6.85 -1.65 -3.22
C ALA A 338 8.03 -0.84 -2.67
N HIS A 339 8.87 -1.47 -1.84
CA HIS A 339 10.08 -0.82 -1.32
C HIS A 339 11.06 -0.42 -2.43
N ALA A 340 11.30 -1.32 -3.38
CA ALA A 340 12.13 -1.09 -4.54
C ALA A 340 11.63 0.10 -5.39
N LEU A 341 10.33 0.17 -5.67
CA LEU A 341 9.73 1.29 -6.40
C LEU A 341 9.95 2.62 -5.68
N VAL A 342 9.75 2.69 -4.36
CA VAL A 342 10.00 3.90 -3.57
C VAL A 342 11.44 4.37 -3.74
N ARG A 343 12.41 3.46 -3.57
CA ARG A 343 13.84 3.81 -3.69
C ARG A 343 14.18 4.40 -5.04
N THR A 344 13.64 3.80 -6.08
CA THR A 344 13.88 4.19 -7.45
C THR A 344 13.25 5.53 -7.81
N ILE A 345 11.99 5.74 -7.43
CA ILE A 345 11.32 7.01 -7.66
C ILE A 345 12.04 8.12 -6.90
N PHE A 346 12.42 7.86 -5.63
CA PHE A 346 13.18 8.79 -4.82
C PHE A 346 14.53 9.14 -5.46
N ALA A 347 15.31 8.14 -5.85
CA ALA A 347 16.62 8.34 -6.48
C ALA A 347 16.53 9.15 -7.77
N SER A 348 15.47 8.88 -8.55
CA SER A 348 15.17 9.64 -9.76
C SER A 348 14.97 11.11 -9.51
N ASP A 349 14.08 11.42 -8.57
CA ASP A 349 13.70 12.80 -8.33
C ASP A 349 14.82 13.56 -7.61
N LEU A 350 15.60 12.87 -6.78
CA LEU A 350 16.82 13.42 -6.17
C LEU A 350 17.81 13.86 -7.26
N ARG A 351 18.11 12.98 -8.23
CA ARG A 351 18.97 13.31 -9.36
C ARG A 351 18.40 14.40 -10.24
N ALA A 352 17.13 14.30 -10.61
CA ALA A 352 16.48 15.27 -11.50
C ALA A 352 16.49 16.69 -10.92
N ARG A 353 16.53 16.82 -9.59
CA ARG A 353 16.65 18.10 -8.88
C ARG A 353 18.09 18.55 -8.65
N GLY A 354 19.09 17.71 -8.97
CA GLY A 354 20.49 17.96 -8.60
C GLY A 354 20.68 18.10 -7.09
N ALA A 355 19.81 17.49 -6.29
CA ALA A 355 19.84 17.64 -4.84
C ALA A 355 20.86 16.67 -4.22
N GLU A 356 21.78 17.19 -3.41
CA GLU A 356 22.77 16.37 -2.69
C GLU A 356 22.25 15.82 -1.36
N VAL A 357 21.17 16.42 -0.83
CA VAL A 357 20.63 16.09 0.49
C VAL A 357 19.28 15.40 0.36
N PRO A 358 19.04 14.29 1.09
CA PRO A 358 17.74 13.64 1.12
C PRO A 358 16.64 14.59 1.59
N ASP A 359 15.58 14.70 0.81
CA ASP A 359 14.42 15.53 1.08
C ASP A 359 13.22 14.66 1.50
N ARG A 360 12.61 15.01 2.63
CA ARG A 360 11.36 14.40 3.13
C ARG A 360 10.25 14.44 2.09
N GLU A 361 10.12 15.53 1.34
CA GLU A 361 9.08 15.71 0.34
C GLU A 361 9.31 14.84 -0.90
N LEU A 362 10.57 14.59 -1.26
CA LEU A 362 10.92 13.61 -2.29
C LEU A 362 10.49 12.20 -1.86
N LEU A 363 10.75 11.81 -0.61
CA LEU A 363 10.38 10.48 -0.13
C LEU A 363 8.86 10.31 -0.01
N LYS A 364 8.13 11.33 0.44
CA LYS A 364 6.66 11.34 0.40
C LYS A 364 6.11 11.19 -1.02
N THR A 365 6.72 11.89 -1.98
CA THR A 365 6.35 11.76 -3.39
C THR A 365 6.56 10.34 -3.88
N ALA A 366 7.68 9.72 -3.53
CA ALA A 366 7.96 8.32 -3.86
C ALA A 366 6.96 7.34 -3.24
N PHE A 367 6.57 7.51 -1.96
CA PHE A 367 5.50 6.73 -1.34
C PHE A 367 4.17 6.90 -2.07
N ARG A 368 3.82 8.13 -2.42
CA ARG A 368 2.57 8.44 -3.12
C ARG A 368 2.52 7.77 -4.49
N VAL A 369 3.56 7.96 -5.30
CA VAL A 369 3.63 7.38 -6.65
C VAL A 369 3.61 5.84 -6.57
N THR A 370 4.34 5.26 -5.62
CA THR A 370 4.34 3.81 -5.40
C THR A 370 2.94 3.32 -5.03
N ASP A 371 2.27 3.90 -4.04
CA ASP A 371 0.93 3.46 -3.65
C ASP A 371 -0.11 3.70 -4.76
N CYS A 372 0.04 4.74 -5.59
CA CYS A 372 -0.77 4.95 -6.79
C CYS A 372 -0.70 3.73 -7.72
N LEU A 373 0.52 3.33 -8.10
CA LEU A 373 0.78 2.15 -8.92
C LEU A 373 0.24 0.89 -8.23
N PHE A 374 0.67 0.69 -7.00
CA PHE A 374 0.56 -0.57 -6.31
C PHE A 374 -0.83 -0.87 -5.80
N LEU A 375 -1.69 0.13 -5.59
CA LEU A 375 -3.01 -0.05 -4.97
C LEU A 375 -4.16 0.41 -5.85
N HIS A 376 -3.92 1.43 -6.68
CA HIS A 376 -5.00 2.11 -7.42
C HIS A 376 -4.96 1.80 -8.92
N ASP A 377 -3.77 1.66 -9.50
CA ASP A 377 -3.65 1.34 -10.93
C ASP A 377 -3.60 -0.17 -11.19
N TRP A 378 -2.80 -0.91 -10.40
CA TRP A 378 -2.69 -2.35 -10.56
C TRP A 378 -3.86 -3.09 -9.92
N SER A 379 -4.39 -4.07 -10.65
CA SER A 379 -5.36 -5.01 -10.08
C SER A 379 -4.62 -5.86 -9.05
N GLN A 380 -5.01 -5.72 -7.78
CA GLN A 380 -4.37 -6.44 -6.67
C GLN A 380 -4.38 -7.95 -6.89
N ALA A 381 -5.50 -8.49 -7.34
CA ALA A 381 -5.65 -9.92 -7.59
C ALA A 381 -4.79 -10.39 -8.78
N GLU A 382 -4.68 -9.60 -9.84
CA GLU A 382 -3.81 -9.92 -10.98
C GLU A 382 -2.33 -9.87 -10.57
N LEU A 383 -1.96 -8.83 -9.83
CA LEU A 383 -0.59 -8.67 -9.33
C LEU A 383 -0.23 -9.83 -8.40
N ALA A 384 -1.09 -10.16 -7.43
CA ALA A 384 -0.88 -11.30 -6.53
C ALA A 384 -0.74 -12.63 -7.30
N ARG A 385 -1.60 -12.90 -8.29
CA ARG A 385 -1.51 -14.10 -9.13
C ARG A 385 -0.19 -14.19 -9.87
N ARG A 386 0.27 -13.07 -10.42
CA ARG A 386 1.51 -12.97 -11.17
C ARG A 386 2.75 -13.12 -10.29
N LEU A 387 2.76 -12.42 -9.15
CA LEU A 387 3.82 -12.55 -8.15
C LEU A 387 3.90 -13.98 -7.60
N SER A 388 2.79 -14.72 -7.59
CA SER A 388 2.75 -16.11 -7.14
C SER A 388 3.58 -17.09 -7.98
N ALA A 389 4.08 -16.69 -9.15
CA ALA A 389 5.06 -17.47 -9.89
C ALA A 389 6.35 -17.73 -9.08
N VAL A 390 6.71 -16.82 -8.16
CA VAL A 390 7.87 -16.98 -7.26
C VAL A 390 7.77 -18.19 -6.33
N GLU A 391 6.56 -18.72 -6.15
CA GLU A 391 6.32 -19.85 -5.26
C GLU A 391 6.88 -21.18 -5.81
N SER A 392 7.05 -21.30 -7.13
CA SER A 392 7.66 -22.46 -7.78
C SER A 392 9.17 -22.36 -7.97
N GLU A 393 9.76 -21.19 -7.73
CA GLU A 393 11.19 -20.96 -7.96
C GLU A 393 12.08 -21.61 -6.88
N SER A 394 13.35 -21.85 -7.21
CA SER A 394 14.31 -22.34 -6.21
C SER A 394 14.54 -21.27 -5.12
N PRO A 395 14.83 -21.65 -3.86
CA PRO A 395 15.17 -20.70 -2.80
C PRO A 395 16.30 -19.72 -3.18
N GLU A 396 17.29 -20.21 -3.90
CA GLU A 396 18.41 -19.43 -4.42
C GLU A 396 17.94 -18.42 -5.45
N THR A 397 17.08 -18.84 -6.39
CA THR A 397 16.43 -17.94 -7.36
C THR A 397 15.55 -16.92 -6.65
N VAL A 398 14.84 -17.29 -5.57
CA VAL A 398 14.02 -16.34 -4.81
C VAL A 398 14.88 -15.31 -4.07
N LYS A 399 16.00 -15.72 -3.49
CA LYS A 399 16.98 -14.79 -2.91
C LYS A 399 17.54 -13.86 -3.98
N GLU A 400 17.94 -14.42 -5.12
CA GLU A 400 18.39 -13.65 -6.29
C GLU A 400 17.26 -12.79 -6.89
N LEU A 401 15.99 -13.13 -6.71
CA LEU A 401 14.83 -12.33 -7.15
C LEU A 401 14.36 -11.31 -6.11
N LEU A 402 14.86 -11.36 -4.88
CA LEU A 402 14.56 -10.36 -3.86
C LEU A 402 15.73 -9.44 -3.51
N TYR A 403 16.98 -9.87 -3.67
CA TYR A 403 18.13 -9.23 -3.02
C TYR A 403 19.43 -9.08 -3.79
N GLY A 404 19.66 -9.88 -4.82
CA GLY A 404 20.91 -9.93 -5.57
C GLY A 404 21.65 -11.22 -5.27
N ALA A 405 22.61 -11.56 -6.12
CA ALA A 405 23.56 -12.64 -5.84
C ALA A 405 24.52 -12.23 -4.72
#